data_AF-A0A936JH58-F1
#
_entry.id   AF-A0A936JH58-F1
#
_cell.length_a   1.000
_cell.length_b   1.000
_cell.length_c   1.000
_cell.angle_alpha   90.00
_cell.angle_beta   90.00
_cell.angle_gamma   90.00
#
_symmetry.space_group_name_H-M   'P 1'
#
loop_
_entity.id
_entity.type
_entity.pdbx_description
1 polymer ?
#
loop_
_entity_poly.entity_id
_entity_poly.type
_entity_poly.pdbx_seq_one_letter_code
_entity_poly.pdbx_strand_id
1 'polypeptide(L)'
;MFEVEIEQLKKFLTAQLPQAQPYVFLRDILSVDTIAASYKRFFTAEVDWWLYEEQNQWLDNHRFDTSAPEFTPIFKQLEDALRQNAHFDYDVLLSTIDTAAKVHLNFLCRPRTTLKWFVYRGDPTKTIYEILLRLEYLTDYAYLTKGFYAWARKTYTDYPSMDLLSVVEFEKIIETIDNEHILDLSPHQFVDLLLPLFEFFNRTTTNQNNWTVPTESLIIFLDDKKVVLIAKELERLLYDENIEQISQDQFLEVVVNILSLVDSGDLQPDYQVIEFENESENEKVSDSIIETHESEIDATVQDHDEEIEYDEATENEELPDSNSAEITNQIPIDQSDVNADDADEAESVYDGDNDDSNLENIEDMFDVNHTNELLD
;
A
#
# COMPACT_ATOMS: atom_id res chain seq x y z
N MET A 1 1.16 -13.78 -15.74
CA MET A 1 0.20 -14.81 -15.28
C MET A 1 -1.00 -14.06 -14.69
N PHE A 2 -2.23 -14.50 -14.97
CA PHE A 2 -3.48 -13.80 -14.63
C PHE A 2 -3.72 -12.42 -15.30
N GLU A 3 -3.11 -12.17 -16.45
CA GLU A 3 -3.27 -10.90 -17.19
C GLU A 3 -4.72 -10.64 -17.61
N VAL A 4 -5.46 -11.71 -17.93
CA VAL A 4 -6.86 -11.61 -18.37
C VAL A 4 -7.72 -11.08 -17.22
N GLU A 5 -7.51 -11.56 -16.00
CA GLU A 5 -8.25 -11.17 -14.80
C GLU A 5 -7.91 -9.73 -14.36
N ILE A 6 -6.66 -9.31 -14.55
CA ILE A 6 -6.21 -7.92 -14.34
C ILE A 6 -6.88 -7.00 -15.36
N GLU A 7 -6.85 -7.34 -16.65
CA GLU A 7 -7.49 -6.54 -17.70
C GLU A 7 -9.00 -6.42 -17.55
N GLN A 8 -9.67 -7.50 -17.13
CA GLN A 8 -11.09 -7.47 -16.81
C GLN A 8 -11.39 -6.54 -15.62
N LEU A 9 -10.55 -6.55 -14.58
CA LEU A 9 -10.69 -5.65 -13.44
C LEU A 9 -10.50 -4.19 -13.84
N LYS A 10 -9.46 -3.90 -14.62
CA LYS A 10 -9.17 -2.53 -15.11
C LYS A 10 -10.35 -1.98 -15.89
N LYS A 11 -10.91 -2.76 -16.81
CA LYS A 11 -12.11 -2.39 -17.58
C LYS A 11 -13.31 -2.16 -16.67
N PHE A 12 -13.51 -3.02 -15.67
CA PHE A 12 -14.58 -2.86 -14.69
C PHE A 12 -14.42 -1.53 -13.92
N LEU A 13 -13.26 -1.26 -13.32
CA LEU A 13 -13.03 -0.05 -12.53
C LEU A 13 -13.19 1.22 -13.39
N THR A 14 -12.58 1.23 -14.58
CA THR A 14 -12.67 2.36 -15.52
C THR A 14 -14.11 2.66 -15.94
N ALA A 15 -14.94 1.63 -16.10
CA ALA A 15 -16.35 1.79 -16.47
C ALA A 15 -17.24 2.29 -15.31
N GLN A 16 -16.85 2.05 -14.06
CA GLN A 16 -17.61 2.49 -12.88
C GLN A 16 -17.25 3.92 -12.44
N LEU A 17 -16.04 4.38 -12.77
CA LEU A 17 -15.56 5.69 -12.33
C LEU A 17 -16.18 6.84 -13.15
N PRO A 18 -16.42 8.00 -12.52
CA PRO A 18 -16.94 9.17 -13.22
C PRO A 18 -16.02 9.56 -14.39
N GLN A 19 -16.58 9.72 -15.60
CA GLN A 19 -15.82 10.14 -16.78
C GLN A 19 -15.78 11.67 -16.93
N ALA A 20 -15.67 12.40 -15.82
CA ALA A 20 -15.54 13.86 -15.87
C ALA A 20 -14.15 14.22 -16.43
N GLN A 21 -14.13 14.98 -17.53
CA GLN A 21 -12.91 15.51 -18.14
C GLN A 21 -12.77 16.99 -17.74
N PRO A 22 -11.56 17.46 -17.35
CA PRO A 22 -10.26 16.78 -17.51
C PRO A 22 -9.77 15.96 -16.31
N TYR A 23 -10.45 16.02 -15.16
CA TYR A 23 -10.02 15.34 -13.93
C TYR A 23 -11.21 14.76 -13.14
N VAL A 24 -10.91 13.82 -12.24
CA VAL A 24 -11.87 13.20 -11.32
C VAL A 24 -11.43 13.43 -9.88
N PHE A 25 -12.30 13.99 -9.04
CA PHE A 25 -11.97 14.20 -7.62
C PHE A 25 -12.01 12.90 -6.84
N LEU A 26 -11.12 12.77 -5.85
CA LEU A 26 -11.12 11.63 -4.92
C LEU A 26 -12.49 11.43 -4.26
N ARG A 27 -13.14 12.51 -3.81
CA ARG A 27 -14.48 12.44 -3.19
C ARG A 27 -15.54 11.79 -4.10
N ASP A 28 -15.44 12.01 -5.41
CA ASP A 28 -16.37 11.46 -6.38
C ASP A 28 -16.13 9.96 -6.53
N ILE A 29 -14.85 9.52 -6.57
CA ILE A 29 -14.45 8.11 -6.55
C ILE A 29 -14.98 7.40 -5.29
N LEU A 30 -14.81 8.02 -4.12
CA LEU A 30 -15.23 7.45 -2.84
C LEU A 30 -16.76 7.31 -2.73
N SER A 31 -17.52 8.15 -3.44
CA SER A 31 -18.98 8.12 -3.47
C SER A 31 -19.58 6.97 -4.31
N VAL A 32 -18.77 6.27 -5.13
CA VAL A 32 -19.27 5.20 -5.99
C VAL A 32 -19.46 3.90 -5.20
N ASP A 33 -20.70 3.47 -4.97
CA ASP A 33 -21.01 2.28 -4.15
C ASP A 33 -20.55 0.95 -4.78
N THR A 34 -20.42 0.89 -6.11
CA THR A 34 -20.05 -0.33 -6.84
C THR A 34 -18.56 -0.66 -6.74
N ILE A 35 -17.73 0.29 -6.31
CA ILE A 35 -16.30 0.10 -6.14
C ILE A 35 -16.03 -0.47 -4.74
N ALA A 36 -15.33 -1.60 -4.68
CA ALA A 36 -14.98 -2.25 -3.43
C ALA A 36 -14.11 -1.34 -2.53
N ALA A 37 -14.24 -1.54 -1.21
CA ALA A 37 -13.54 -0.72 -0.22
C ALA A 37 -12.01 -0.77 -0.36
N SER A 38 -11.44 -1.91 -0.81
CA SER A 38 -10.00 -2.06 -1.05
C SER A 38 -9.48 -1.06 -2.09
N TYR A 39 -10.17 -0.89 -3.21
CA TYR A 39 -9.78 0.11 -4.23
C TYR A 39 -10.00 1.53 -3.74
N LYS A 40 -11.09 1.81 -3.02
CA LYS A 40 -11.29 3.13 -2.40
C LYS A 40 -10.14 3.49 -1.47
N ARG A 41 -9.70 2.53 -0.64
CA ARG A 41 -8.55 2.72 0.24
C ARG A 41 -7.27 2.94 -0.58
N PHE A 42 -7.08 2.21 -1.67
CA PHE A 42 -5.94 2.40 -2.58
C PHE A 42 -5.87 3.84 -3.12
N PHE A 43 -6.98 4.41 -3.63
CA PHE A 43 -7.00 5.79 -4.11
C PHE A 43 -6.75 6.81 -2.99
N THR A 44 -7.30 6.57 -1.80
CA THR A 44 -7.02 7.43 -0.64
C THR A 44 -5.54 7.37 -0.25
N ALA A 45 -4.95 6.18 -0.19
CA ALA A 45 -3.54 6.00 0.15
C ALA A 45 -2.61 6.64 -0.89
N GLU A 46 -3.00 6.65 -2.16
CA GLU A 46 -2.27 7.36 -3.22
C GLU A 46 -2.27 8.87 -2.99
N VAL A 47 -3.42 9.45 -2.62
CA VAL A 47 -3.48 10.87 -2.26
C VAL A 47 -2.69 11.16 -0.98
N ASP A 48 -2.76 10.30 0.03
CA ASP A 48 -1.97 10.43 1.25
C ASP A 48 -0.45 10.37 0.96
N TRP A 49 -0.04 9.56 -0.03
CA TRP A 49 1.34 9.52 -0.50
C TRP A 49 1.75 10.84 -1.19
N TRP A 50 0.91 11.43 -2.03
CA TRP A 50 1.20 12.74 -2.64
C TRP A 50 1.36 13.84 -1.59
N LEU A 51 0.50 13.84 -0.57
CA LEU A 51 0.58 14.80 0.53
C LEU A 51 1.90 14.66 1.31
N TYR A 52 2.34 13.42 1.53
CA TYR A 52 3.65 13.14 2.13
C TYR A 52 4.81 13.67 1.28
N GLU A 53 4.79 13.44 -0.04
CA GLU A 53 5.83 13.92 -0.96
C GLU A 53 5.89 15.46 -0.99
N GLU A 54 4.75 16.13 -1.05
CA GLU A 54 4.67 17.60 -0.97
C GLU A 54 5.21 18.14 0.35
N GLN A 55 4.85 17.50 1.48
CA GLN A 55 5.33 17.92 2.79
C GLN A 55 6.86 17.80 2.89
N ASN A 56 7.43 16.69 2.41
CA ASN A 56 8.88 16.50 2.42
C ASN A 56 9.60 17.59 1.59
N GLN A 57 9.05 17.96 0.43
CA GLN A 57 9.61 19.05 -0.38
C GLN A 57 9.65 20.40 0.38
N TRP A 58 8.64 20.67 1.21
CA TRP A 58 8.63 21.89 2.03
C TRP A 58 9.62 21.84 3.19
N LEU A 59 9.77 20.67 3.83
CA LEU A 59 10.71 20.45 4.93
C LEU A 59 12.17 20.53 4.47
N ASP A 60 12.46 20.09 3.24
CA ASP A 60 13.80 20.14 2.64
C ASP A 60 14.25 21.56 2.27
N ASN A 61 13.36 22.55 2.29
CA ASN A 61 13.69 23.91 1.92
C ASN A 61 14.45 24.66 3.03
N HIS A 62 15.79 24.65 2.95
CA HIS A 62 16.69 25.29 3.92
C HIS A 62 16.54 26.80 4.11
N ARG A 63 15.71 27.50 3.30
CA ARG A 63 15.51 28.95 3.43
C ARG A 63 14.49 29.31 4.52
N PHE A 64 13.67 28.36 4.96
CA PHE A 64 12.60 28.58 5.92
C PHE A 64 12.73 27.58 7.08
N ASP A 65 12.56 28.04 8.32
CA ASP A 65 12.47 27.17 9.49
C ASP A 65 11.04 26.63 9.64
N THR A 66 10.73 25.62 8.84
CA THR A 66 9.45 24.91 8.85
C THR A 66 9.27 23.99 10.06
N SER A 67 10.32 23.85 10.89
CA SER A 67 10.27 23.08 12.14
C SER A 67 9.67 23.85 13.31
N ALA A 68 9.46 25.17 13.17
CA ALA A 68 8.87 25.99 14.21
C ALA A 68 7.43 25.52 14.55
N PRO A 69 7.05 25.39 15.83
CA PRO A 69 5.75 24.85 16.25
C PRO A 69 4.52 25.58 15.67
N GLU A 70 4.70 26.83 15.24
CA GLU A 70 3.66 27.66 14.62
C GLU A 70 3.19 27.10 13.27
N PHE A 71 4.05 26.36 12.55
CA PHE A 71 3.70 25.78 11.25
C PHE A 71 2.90 24.49 11.36
N THR A 72 3.00 23.74 12.46
CA THR A 72 2.28 22.47 12.66
C THR A 72 0.76 22.57 12.41
N PRO A 73 0.01 23.51 13.05
CA PRO A 73 -1.42 23.64 12.79
C PRO A 73 -1.72 24.14 11.37
N ILE A 74 -0.82 24.93 10.77
CA ILE A 74 -0.98 25.45 9.40
C ILE A 74 -0.84 24.32 8.39
N PHE A 75 0.19 23.48 8.53
CA PHE A 75 0.39 22.32 7.66
C PHE A 75 -0.76 21.34 7.77
N LYS A 76 -1.28 21.10 8.98
CA LYS A 76 -2.47 20.26 9.15
C LYS A 76 -3.69 20.79 8.40
N GLN A 77 -3.98 22.09 8.52
CA GLN A 77 -5.10 22.71 7.80
C GLN A 77 -4.90 22.66 6.28
N LEU A 78 -3.66 22.86 5.82
CA LEU A 78 -3.31 22.77 4.41
C LEU A 78 -3.49 21.34 3.88
N GLU A 79 -3.02 20.33 4.61
CA GLU A 79 -3.19 18.92 4.28
C GLU A 79 -4.67 18.54 4.17
N ASP A 80 -5.50 18.95 5.14
CA ASP A 80 -6.94 18.72 5.12
C ASP A 80 -7.60 19.36 3.88
N ALA A 81 -7.21 20.59 3.54
CA ALA A 81 -7.70 21.30 2.36
C ALA A 81 -7.26 20.63 1.06
N LEU A 82 -6.00 20.18 0.96
CA LEU A 82 -5.46 19.48 -0.20
C LEU A 82 -6.16 18.13 -0.38
N ARG A 83 -6.32 17.34 0.69
CA ARG A 83 -7.01 16.05 0.64
C ARG A 83 -8.46 16.19 0.15
N GLN A 84 -9.19 17.21 0.59
CA GLN A 84 -10.57 17.48 0.17
C GLN A 84 -10.70 17.90 -1.30
N ASN A 85 -9.63 18.44 -1.89
CA ASN A 85 -9.60 18.94 -3.27
C ASN A 85 -8.69 18.11 -4.19
N ALA A 86 -8.21 16.96 -3.70
CA ALA A 86 -7.38 16.04 -4.47
C ALA A 86 -8.16 15.49 -5.67
N HIS A 87 -7.50 15.50 -6.82
CA HIS A 87 -8.06 15.02 -8.07
C HIS A 87 -7.00 14.25 -8.85
N PHE A 88 -7.47 13.32 -9.67
CA PHE A 88 -6.67 12.57 -10.60
C PHE A 88 -6.91 13.13 -11.99
N ASP A 89 -5.83 13.55 -12.65
CA ASP A 89 -5.86 13.69 -14.10
C ASP A 89 -6.16 12.34 -14.74
N TYR A 90 -6.75 12.35 -15.93
CA TYR A 90 -7.22 11.12 -16.56
C TYR A 90 -6.10 10.06 -16.75
N ASP A 91 -4.92 10.47 -17.20
CA ASP A 91 -3.79 9.55 -17.41
C ASP A 91 -3.26 8.99 -16.08
N VAL A 92 -3.20 9.84 -15.05
CA VAL A 92 -2.82 9.43 -13.69
C VAL A 92 -3.83 8.44 -13.14
N LEU A 93 -5.13 8.70 -13.31
CA LEU A 93 -6.21 7.81 -12.86
C LEU A 93 -6.09 6.42 -13.50
N LEU A 94 -5.86 6.35 -14.82
CA LEU A 94 -5.70 5.07 -15.52
C LEU A 94 -4.47 4.30 -15.03
N SER A 95 -3.36 5.00 -14.81
CA SER A 95 -2.14 4.42 -14.23
C SER A 95 -2.35 3.90 -12.81
N THR A 96 -3.07 4.66 -11.97
CA THR A 96 -3.43 4.25 -10.61
C THR A 96 -4.35 3.03 -10.62
N ILE A 97 -5.33 2.94 -11.53
CA ILE A 97 -6.19 1.76 -11.69
C ILE A 97 -5.39 0.53 -12.09
N ASP A 98 -4.48 0.67 -13.06
CA ASP A 98 -3.62 -0.43 -13.50
C ASP A 98 -2.75 -0.94 -12.34
N THR A 99 -2.13 -0.02 -11.61
CA THR A 99 -1.32 -0.34 -10.43
C THR A 99 -2.17 -1.00 -9.34
N ALA A 100 -3.35 -0.46 -9.02
CA ALA A 100 -4.24 -1.03 -8.01
C ALA A 100 -4.67 -2.46 -8.36
N ALA A 101 -5.02 -2.72 -9.62
CA ALA A 101 -5.41 -4.05 -10.07
C ALA A 101 -4.26 -5.07 -9.94
N LYS A 102 -3.06 -4.68 -10.36
CA LYS A 102 -1.86 -5.53 -10.28
C LYS A 102 -1.44 -5.79 -8.84
N VAL A 103 -1.37 -4.73 -8.02
CA VAL A 103 -0.96 -4.85 -6.61
C VAL A 103 -1.97 -5.67 -5.82
N HIS A 104 -3.27 -5.46 -6.02
CA HIS A 104 -4.29 -6.24 -5.32
C HIS A 104 -4.18 -7.73 -5.63
N LEU A 105 -4.12 -8.12 -6.91
CA LEU A 105 -3.97 -9.54 -7.26
C LEU A 105 -2.65 -10.13 -6.75
N ASN A 106 -1.54 -9.41 -6.89
CA ASN A 106 -0.25 -9.86 -6.36
C ASN A 106 -0.32 -10.03 -4.84
N PHE A 107 -1.00 -9.15 -4.12
CA PHE A 107 -1.13 -9.24 -2.68
C PHE A 107 -2.01 -10.42 -2.25
N LEU A 108 -3.09 -10.70 -2.99
CA LEU A 108 -3.94 -11.88 -2.79
C LEU A 108 -3.17 -13.19 -3.00
N CYS A 109 -2.30 -13.26 -4.02
CA CYS A 109 -1.54 -14.47 -4.32
C CYS A 109 -0.22 -14.57 -3.53
N ARG A 110 0.45 -13.47 -3.22
CA ARG A 110 1.80 -13.43 -2.63
C ARG A 110 1.89 -12.32 -1.57
N PRO A 111 1.19 -12.44 -0.44
CA PRO A 111 1.09 -11.35 0.53
C PRO A 111 2.44 -10.88 1.09
N ARG A 112 3.35 -11.79 1.48
CA ARG A 112 4.67 -11.43 2.05
C ARG A 112 5.56 -10.77 1.01
N THR A 113 5.66 -11.40 -0.16
CA THR A 113 6.46 -10.89 -1.27
C THR A 113 5.95 -9.52 -1.71
N THR A 114 4.63 -9.36 -1.85
CA THR A 114 4.03 -8.08 -2.27
C THR A 114 4.27 -6.99 -1.24
N LEU A 115 4.11 -7.26 0.06
CA LEU A 115 4.45 -6.30 1.12
C LEU A 115 5.90 -5.82 1.00
N LYS A 116 6.84 -6.75 0.88
CA LYS A 116 8.27 -6.43 0.73
C LYS A 116 8.53 -5.52 -0.47
N TRP A 117 8.11 -5.95 -1.66
CA TRP A 117 8.40 -5.21 -2.90
C TRP A 117 7.64 -3.90 -3.01
N PHE A 118 6.38 -3.86 -2.60
CA PHE A 118 5.55 -2.67 -2.73
C PHE A 118 5.97 -1.55 -1.78
N VAL A 119 6.37 -1.90 -0.54
CA VAL A 119 6.81 -0.94 0.48
C VAL A 119 8.19 -0.37 0.12
N TYR A 120 9.15 -1.24 -0.22
CA TYR A 120 10.54 -0.83 -0.40
C TYR A 120 10.89 -0.38 -1.82
N ARG A 121 10.22 -0.91 -2.85
CA ARG A 121 10.46 -0.57 -4.27
C ARG A 121 11.93 -0.64 -4.70
N GLY A 122 12.69 -1.57 -4.11
CA GLY A 122 14.12 -1.78 -4.38
C GLY A 122 15.06 -1.02 -3.43
N ASP A 123 14.55 -0.09 -2.62
CA ASP A 123 15.36 0.59 -1.61
C ASP A 123 15.74 -0.36 -0.47
N PRO A 124 16.94 -0.23 0.13
CA PRO A 124 17.38 -1.12 1.20
C PRO A 124 16.71 -0.82 2.55
N THR A 125 16.26 0.43 2.75
CA THR A 125 15.70 0.94 4.00
C THR A 125 14.55 1.91 3.73
N LYS A 126 13.60 1.99 4.66
CA LYS A 126 12.51 2.98 4.70
C LYS A 126 12.28 3.44 6.13
N THR A 127 11.79 4.66 6.33
CA THR A 127 11.37 5.09 7.66
C THR A 127 10.12 4.32 8.09
N ILE A 128 9.90 4.14 9.40
CA ILE A 128 8.68 3.49 9.90
C ILE A 128 7.44 4.24 9.41
N TYR A 129 7.46 5.57 9.41
CA TYR A 129 6.36 6.38 8.88
C TYR A 129 6.03 6.07 7.41
N GLU A 130 7.02 6.01 6.53
CA GLU A 130 6.83 5.63 5.12
C GLU A 130 6.25 4.23 4.96
N ILE A 131 6.74 3.28 5.76
CA ILE A 131 6.23 1.91 5.74
C ILE A 131 4.74 1.92 6.10
N LEU A 132 4.35 2.61 7.17
CA LEU A 132 2.95 2.68 7.58
C LEU A 132 2.07 3.30 6.47
N LEU A 133 2.51 4.40 5.83
CA LEU A 133 1.79 4.97 4.69
C LEU A 133 1.61 3.96 3.54
N ARG A 134 2.65 3.18 3.22
CA ARG A 134 2.57 2.15 2.17
C ARG A 134 1.67 0.98 2.55
N LEU A 135 1.59 0.61 3.82
CA LEU A 135 0.68 -0.45 4.27
C LEU A 135 -0.79 -0.07 4.09
N GLU A 136 -1.13 1.22 4.06
CA GLU A 136 -2.52 1.65 3.89
C GLU A 136 -3.12 1.29 2.53
N TYR A 137 -2.30 1.03 1.51
CA TYR A 137 -2.78 0.54 0.20
C TYR A 137 -3.34 -0.89 0.28
N LEU A 138 -2.98 -1.64 1.31
CA LEU A 138 -3.16 -3.09 1.38
C LEU A 138 -4.18 -3.42 2.48
N THR A 139 -5.43 -3.66 2.08
CA THR A 139 -6.53 -3.89 3.03
C THR A 139 -6.84 -5.36 3.30
N ASP A 140 -6.56 -6.21 2.32
CA ASP A 140 -6.73 -7.65 2.46
C ASP A 140 -5.74 -8.19 3.51
N TYR A 141 -6.00 -9.37 4.07
CA TYR A 141 -5.13 -9.96 5.09
C TYR A 141 -4.74 -8.98 6.21
N ALA A 142 -5.72 -8.23 6.73
CA ALA A 142 -5.50 -7.12 7.64
C ALA A 142 -4.70 -7.48 8.92
N TYR A 143 -4.55 -8.76 9.26
CA TYR A 143 -3.68 -9.21 10.34
C TYR A 143 -2.20 -8.90 10.07
N LEU A 144 -1.75 -8.90 8.81
CA LEU A 144 -0.37 -8.56 8.43
C LEU A 144 -0.08 -7.09 8.70
N THR A 145 -0.93 -6.21 8.17
CA THR A 145 -0.79 -4.77 8.38
C THR A 145 -0.98 -4.46 9.85
N LYS A 146 -2.11 -4.82 10.48
CA LYS A 146 -2.34 -4.56 11.91
C LYS A 146 -1.26 -5.15 12.82
N GLY A 147 -0.73 -6.33 12.50
CA GLY A 147 0.39 -6.93 13.22
C GLY A 147 1.64 -6.05 13.16
N PHE A 148 1.96 -5.50 11.99
CA PHE A 148 3.06 -4.56 11.84
C PHE A 148 2.83 -3.26 12.61
N TYR A 149 1.62 -2.69 12.57
CA TYR A 149 1.26 -1.51 13.37
C TYR A 149 1.46 -1.77 14.87
N ALA A 150 1.01 -2.93 15.36
CA ALA A 150 1.15 -3.32 16.76
C ALA A 150 2.63 -3.51 17.16
N TRP A 151 3.41 -4.16 16.30
CA TRP A 151 4.86 -4.29 16.49
C TRP A 151 5.54 -2.92 16.55
N ALA A 152 5.29 -2.04 15.56
CA ALA A 152 5.92 -0.73 15.48
C ALA A 152 5.59 0.14 16.71
N ARG A 153 4.32 0.18 17.13
CA ARG A 153 3.90 0.92 18.33
C ARG A 153 4.53 0.39 19.62
N LYS A 154 4.83 -0.90 19.70
CA LYS A 154 5.50 -1.52 20.85
C LYS A 154 7.01 -1.23 20.86
N THR A 155 7.62 -1.16 19.68
CA THR A 155 9.07 -1.03 19.51
C THR A 155 9.56 0.41 19.63
N TYR A 156 8.79 1.37 19.09
CA TYR A 156 9.20 2.78 19.01
C TYR A 156 8.42 3.66 19.98
N THR A 157 9.15 4.50 20.73
CA THR A 157 8.56 5.45 21.69
C THR A 157 7.82 6.59 20.99
N ASP A 158 8.43 7.14 19.94
CA ASP A 158 7.83 8.16 19.09
C ASP A 158 7.14 7.46 17.92
N TYR A 159 5.81 7.45 17.92
CA TYR A 159 5.01 6.76 16.90
C TYR A 159 4.08 7.75 16.18
N PRO A 160 4.11 7.83 14.83
CA PRO A 160 4.98 7.08 13.92
C PRO A 160 6.45 7.56 13.97
N SER A 161 7.40 6.62 13.90
CA SER A 161 8.85 6.93 13.98
C SER A 161 9.45 7.30 12.62
N MET A 162 10.47 8.17 12.63
CA MET A 162 11.32 8.46 11.47
C MET A 162 12.57 7.57 11.41
N ASP A 163 12.70 6.60 12.33
CA ASP A 163 13.78 5.62 12.31
C ASP A 163 13.70 4.73 11.07
N LEU A 164 14.88 4.38 10.54
CA LEU A 164 15.01 3.50 9.38
C LEU A 164 14.85 2.03 9.79
N LEU A 165 14.10 1.28 8.98
CA LEU A 165 13.98 -0.18 9.05
C LEU A 165 14.45 -0.80 7.75
N SER A 166 15.35 -1.79 7.83
CA SER A 166 15.83 -2.48 6.64
C SER A 166 14.80 -3.46 6.06
N VAL A 167 14.88 -3.70 4.75
CA VAL A 167 14.01 -4.65 4.06
C VAL A 167 14.07 -6.06 4.65
N VAL A 168 15.26 -6.48 5.12
CA VAL A 168 15.49 -7.80 5.72
C VAL A 168 14.81 -7.91 7.08
N GLU A 169 14.86 -6.86 7.90
CA GLU A 169 14.16 -6.83 9.19
C GLU A 169 12.65 -6.81 9.00
N PHE A 170 12.15 -6.00 8.06
CA PHE A 170 10.74 -5.97 7.70
C PHE A 170 10.23 -7.34 7.24
N GLU A 171 10.96 -8.01 6.36
CA GLU A 171 10.60 -9.35 5.87
C GLU A 171 10.48 -10.36 7.03
N LYS A 172 11.43 -10.34 7.97
CA LYS A 172 11.39 -11.19 9.17
C LYS A 172 10.18 -10.88 10.05
N ILE A 173 9.87 -9.60 10.27
CA ILE A 173 8.71 -9.19 11.09
C ILE A 173 7.41 -9.68 10.45
N ILE A 174 7.23 -9.48 9.15
CA ILE A 174 6.05 -9.94 8.41
C ILE A 174 5.97 -11.47 8.42
N GLU A 175 7.08 -12.17 8.21
CA GLU A 175 7.12 -13.64 8.28
C GLU A 175 6.73 -14.15 9.67
N THR A 176 7.22 -13.53 10.74
CA THR A 176 6.83 -13.87 12.12
C THR A 176 5.34 -13.64 12.36
N ILE A 177 4.82 -12.46 12.03
CA ILE A 177 3.38 -12.14 12.18
C ILE A 177 2.52 -13.15 11.43
N ASP A 178 2.93 -13.49 10.20
CA ASP A 178 2.16 -14.38 9.34
C ASP A 178 2.18 -15.82 9.82
N ASN A 179 3.36 -16.33 10.19
CA ASN A 179 3.49 -17.69 10.73
C ASN A 179 2.72 -17.85 12.03
N GLU A 180 2.84 -16.90 12.97
CA GLU A 180 2.09 -16.92 14.24
C GLU A 180 0.58 -16.94 13.98
N HIS A 181 0.09 -16.08 13.08
CA HIS A 181 -1.33 -16.03 12.76
C HIS A 181 -1.83 -17.35 12.17
N ILE A 182 -1.11 -17.93 11.19
CA ILE A 182 -1.51 -19.19 10.53
C ILE A 182 -1.52 -20.36 11.51
N LEU A 183 -0.53 -20.45 12.42
CA LEU A 183 -0.44 -21.52 13.40
C LEU A 183 -1.62 -21.54 14.38
N ASP A 184 -2.26 -20.39 14.61
CA ASP A 184 -3.44 -20.26 15.46
C ASP A 184 -4.75 -20.63 14.76
N LEU A 185 -4.74 -20.88 13.44
CA LEU A 185 -5.94 -21.20 12.66
C LEU A 185 -6.24 -22.70 12.65
N SER A 186 -7.52 -23.03 12.78
CA SER A 186 -8.03 -24.35 12.37
C SER A 186 -7.99 -24.49 10.83
N PRO A 187 -8.08 -25.72 10.29
CA PRO A 187 -8.09 -25.95 8.83
C PRO A 187 -9.17 -25.13 8.10
N HIS A 188 -10.37 -25.05 8.68
CA HIS A 188 -11.45 -24.23 8.12
C HIS A 188 -11.09 -22.75 8.11
N GLN A 189 -10.56 -22.22 9.21
CA GLN A 189 -10.17 -20.81 9.28
C GLN A 189 -9.00 -20.48 8.34
N PHE A 190 -8.10 -21.44 8.10
CA PHE A 190 -7.03 -21.29 7.12
C PHE A 190 -7.58 -21.21 5.69
N VAL A 191 -8.61 -21.98 5.36
CA VAL A 191 -9.31 -21.86 4.07
C VAL A 191 -10.10 -20.55 3.99
N ASP A 192 -10.78 -20.15 5.06
CA ASP A 192 -11.51 -18.87 5.12
C ASP A 192 -10.58 -17.66 4.93
N LEU A 193 -9.30 -17.79 5.31
CA LEU A 193 -8.27 -16.77 5.04
C LEU A 193 -8.21 -16.43 3.55
N LEU A 194 -8.40 -17.41 2.67
CA LEU A 194 -8.33 -17.25 1.21
C LEU A 194 -9.61 -16.68 0.59
N LEU A 195 -10.66 -16.39 1.37
CA LEU A 195 -11.92 -15.87 0.85
C LEU A 195 -11.73 -14.66 -0.10
N PRO A 196 -10.87 -13.65 0.19
CA PRO A 196 -10.63 -12.54 -0.73
C PRO A 196 -10.08 -12.96 -2.10
N LEU A 197 -9.27 -14.04 -2.14
CA LEU A 197 -8.76 -14.61 -3.40
C LEU A 197 -9.91 -15.25 -4.21
N PHE A 198 -10.77 -16.03 -3.55
CA PHE A 198 -11.95 -16.61 -4.20
C PHE A 198 -12.90 -15.52 -4.72
N GLU A 199 -13.14 -14.47 -3.94
CA GLU A 199 -13.95 -13.32 -4.35
C GLU A 199 -13.38 -12.64 -5.60
N PHE A 200 -12.06 -12.46 -5.67
CA PHE A 200 -11.40 -11.82 -6.81
C PHE A 200 -11.64 -12.57 -8.13
N PHE A 201 -11.49 -13.90 -8.14
CA PHE A 201 -11.67 -14.71 -9.35
C PHE A 201 -13.16 -14.92 -9.72
N ASN A 202 -14.08 -14.71 -8.77
CA ASN A 202 -15.51 -15.02 -8.95
C ASN A 202 -16.42 -13.78 -8.94
N ARG A 203 -15.91 -12.59 -9.26
CA ARG A 203 -16.67 -11.31 -9.24
C ARG A 203 -18.00 -11.32 -10.00
N THR A 204 -18.14 -12.16 -11.03
CA THR A 204 -19.37 -12.27 -11.83
C THR A 204 -20.29 -13.41 -11.39
N THR A 205 -19.82 -14.28 -10.50
CA THR A 205 -20.52 -15.48 -10.03
C THR A 205 -21.27 -15.19 -8.74
N THR A 206 -22.60 -15.19 -8.80
CA THR A 206 -23.45 -14.89 -7.64
C THR A 206 -23.59 -16.04 -6.64
N ASN A 207 -23.29 -17.28 -7.05
CA ASN A 207 -23.40 -18.46 -6.19
C ASN A 207 -22.02 -18.84 -5.62
N GLN A 208 -21.82 -18.55 -4.33
CA GLN A 208 -20.59 -18.85 -3.60
C GLN A 208 -20.22 -20.34 -3.63
N ASN A 209 -21.21 -21.25 -3.66
CA ASN A 209 -20.95 -22.69 -3.71
C ASN A 209 -20.25 -23.14 -5.00
N ASN A 210 -20.23 -22.29 -6.03
CA ASN A 210 -19.56 -22.55 -7.30
C ASN A 210 -18.24 -21.78 -7.44
N TRP A 211 -17.79 -21.09 -6.38
CA TRP A 211 -16.55 -20.34 -6.43
C TRP A 211 -15.36 -21.28 -6.55
N THR A 212 -14.56 -21.04 -7.57
CA THR A 212 -13.33 -21.77 -7.84
C THR A 212 -12.21 -20.79 -8.14
N VAL A 213 -10.98 -21.17 -7.85
CA VAL A 213 -9.79 -20.40 -8.20
C VAL A 213 -8.85 -21.26 -9.04
N PRO A 214 -8.01 -20.65 -9.90
CA PRO A 214 -6.94 -21.38 -10.54
C PRO A 214 -6.08 -22.08 -9.49
N THR A 215 -5.87 -23.39 -9.60
CA THR A 215 -5.07 -24.18 -8.65
C THR A 215 -3.68 -23.55 -8.45
N GLU A 216 -3.10 -23.01 -9.52
CA GLU A 216 -1.81 -22.33 -9.52
C GLU A 216 -1.77 -21.09 -8.62
N SER A 217 -2.90 -20.37 -8.45
CA SER A 217 -2.97 -19.23 -7.52
C SER A 217 -2.79 -19.66 -6.05
N LEU A 218 -3.31 -20.84 -5.69
CA LEU A 218 -3.14 -21.40 -4.35
C LEU A 218 -1.73 -21.94 -4.13
N ILE A 219 -1.13 -22.58 -5.15
CA ILE A 219 0.28 -23.01 -5.09
C ILE A 219 1.17 -21.81 -4.79
N ILE A 220 1.01 -20.72 -5.54
CA ILE A 220 1.75 -19.47 -5.36
C ILE A 220 1.59 -18.89 -3.95
N PHE A 221 0.37 -18.93 -3.41
CA PHE A 221 0.07 -18.46 -2.05
C PHE A 221 0.73 -19.30 -0.97
N LEU A 222 0.72 -20.62 -1.13
CA LEU A 222 1.34 -21.54 -0.20
C LEU A 222 2.87 -21.45 -0.26
N ASP A 223 3.44 -21.24 -1.44
CA ASP A 223 4.87 -21.02 -1.63
C ASP A 223 5.35 -19.73 -0.96
N ASP A 224 4.61 -18.63 -1.11
CA ASP A 224 4.91 -17.35 -0.42
C ASP A 224 4.95 -17.55 1.11
N LYS A 225 4.12 -18.44 1.64
CA LYS A 225 4.05 -18.79 3.06
C LYS A 225 4.98 -19.93 3.47
N LYS A 226 5.68 -20.57 2.53
CA LYS A 226 6.53 -21.77 2.73
C LYS A 226 5.75 -22.99 3.25
N VAL A 227 4.48 -23.16 2.87
CA VAL A 227 3.62 -24.31 3.23
C VAL A 227 3.79 -25.43 2.19
N VAL A 228 4.98 -26.01 2.16
CA VAL A 228 5.48 -26.86 1.06
C VAL A 228 4.65 -28.12 0.83
N LEU A 229 4.17 -28.78 1.89
CA LEU A 229 3.46 -30.06 1.75
C LEU A 229 2.12 -29.91 1.03
N ILE A 230 1.37 -28.86 1.36
CA ILE A 230 0.07 -28.57 0.72
C ILE A 230 0.30 -28.08 -0.70
N ALA A 231 1.32 -27.23 -0.93
CA ALA A 231 1.70 -26.76 -2.26
C ALA A 231 2.00 -27.94 -3.21
N LYS A 232 2.84 -28.90 -2.77
CA LYS A 232 3.18 -30.10 -3.55
C LYS A 232 1.96 -30.97 -3.88
N GLU A 233 1.00 -31.10 -2.97
CA GLU A 233 -0.22 -31.86 -3.26
C GLU A 233 -1.08 -31.14 -4.31
N LEU A 234 -1.17 -29.81 -4.25
CA LEU A 234 -1.84 -29.03 -5.30
C LEU A 234 -1.11 -29.09 -6.64
N GLU A 235 0.23 -29.07 -6.65
CA GLU A 235 1.03 -29.30 -7.86
C GLU A 235 0.72 -30.66 -8.48
N ARG A 236 0.63 -31.72 -7.66
CA ARG A 236 0.24 -33.06 -8.12
C ARG A 236 -1.16 -33.05 -8.74
N LEU A 237 -2.13 -32.41 -8.09
CA LEU A 237 -3.48 -32.27 -8.63
C LEU A 237 -3.49 -31.50 -9.97
N LEU A 238 -2.69 -30.44 -10.09
CA LEU A 238 -2.60 -29.64 -11.30
C LEU A 238 -1.94 -30.40 -12.46
N TYR A 239 -0.78 -31.00 -12.24
CA TYR A 239 0.05 -31.57 -13.31
C TYR A 239 -0.24 -33.05 -13.60
N ASP A 240 -0.58 -33.85 -12.58
CA ASP A 240 -0.83 -35.29 -12.76
C ASP A 240 -2.33 -35.58 -12.99
N GLU A 241 -3.22 -34.83 -12.33
CA GLU A 241 -4.67 -35.02 -12.42
C GLU A 241 -5.39 -33.98 -13.30
N ASN A 242 -4.68 -32.96 -13.80
CA ASN A 242 -5.22 -31.90 -14.66
C ASN A 242 -6.37 -31.12 -14.01
N ILE A 243 -6.30 -30.90 -12.69
CA ILE A 243 -7.25 -30.06 -11.94
C ILE A 243 -6.76 -28.62 -11.98
N GLU A 244 -7.21 -27.87 -12.99
CA GLU A 244 -6.83 -26.46 -13.21
C GLU A 244 -7.55 -25.47 -12.28
N GLN A 245 -8.71 -25.86 -11.76
CA GLN A 245 -9.57 -25.04 -10.91
C GLN A 245 -9.99 -25.83 -9.68
N ILE A 246 -9.98 -25.19 -8.52
CA ILE A 246 -10.29 -25.83 -7.24
C ILE A 246 -11.28 -24.99 -6.44
N SER A 247 -12.27 -25.65 -5.83
CA SER A 247 -13.22 -25.00 -4.91
C SER A 247 -12.68 -24.92 -3.49
N GLN A 248 -13.34 -24.13 -2.63
CA GLN A 248 -13.00 -24.07 -1.20
C GLN A 248 -13.11 -25.43 -0.51
N ASP A 249 -14.17 -26.18 -0.79
CA ASP A 249 -14.39 -27.52 -0.20
C ASP A 249 -13.29 -28.49 -0.62
N GLN A 250 -12.92 -28.50 -1.90
CA GLN A 250 -11.83 -29.34 -2.39
C GLN A 250 -10.49 -28.97 -1.77
N PHE A 251 -10.21 -27.67 -1.63
CA PHE A 251 -8.99 -27.21 -0.99
C PHE A 251 -8.96 -27.58 0.50
N LEU A 252 -10.08 -27.46 1.20
CA LEU A 252 -10.23 -27.91 2.58
C LEU A 252 -9.96 -29.40 2.72
N GLU A 253 -10.49 -30.24 1.84
CA GLU A 253 -10.22 -31.68 1.83
C GLU A 253 -8.72 -31.96 1.69
N VAL A 254 -8.02 -31.24 0.81
CA VAL A 254 -6.55 -31.35 0.67
C VAL A 254 -5.85 -30.98 1.99
N VAL A 255 -6.20 -29.84 2.60
CA VAL A 255 -5.61 -29.38 3.87
C VAL A 255 -5.82 -30.42 4.97
N VAL A 256 -7.04 -30.91 5.16
CA VAL A 256 -7.38 -31.88 6.21
C VAL A 256 -6.66 -33.21 5.99
N ASN A 257 -6.58 -33.69 4.74
CA ASN A 257 -5.88 -34.93 4.41
C ASN A 257 -4.38 -34.84 4.72
N ILE A 258 -3.73 -33.73 4.32
CA ILE A 258 -2.30 -33.53 4.58
C ILE A 258 -2.03 -33.45 6.09
N LEU A 259 -2.84 -32.71 6.85
CA LEU A 259 -2.68 -32.63 8.30
C LEU A 259 -2.86 -33.99 8.97
N SER A 260 -3.86 -34.77 8.55
CA SER A 260 -4.07 -36.13 9.08
C SER A 260 -2.89 -37.07 8.81
N LEU A 261 -2.23 -36.93 7.66
CA LEU A 261 -1.06 -37.73 7.28
C LEU A 261 0.21 -37.31 8.05
N VAL A 262 0.33 -36.02 8.39
CA VAL A 262 1.40 -35.53 9.27
C VAL A 262 1.18 -36.03 10.70
N ASP A 263 -0.06 -35.97 11.20
CA ASP A 263 -0.41 -36.46 12.55
C ASP A 263 -0.22 -37.97 12.72
N SER A 264 -0.45 -38.75 11.66
CA SER A 264 -0.17 -40.20 11.66
C SER A 264 1.31 -40.55 11.53
N GLY A 265 2.16 -39.56 11.19
CA GLY A 265 3.58 -39.75 10.93
C GLY A 265 3.92 -40.37 9.57
N ASP A 266 2.91 -40.53 8.70
CA ASP A 266 3.08 -41.07 7.34
C ASP A 266 3.72 -40.04 6.39
N LEU A 267 3.59 -38.75 6.70
CA LEU A 267 4.30 -37.65 6.07
C LEU A 267 5.23 -36.96 7.08
N GLN A 268 6.52 -36.94 6.77
CA GLN A 268 7.52 -36.17 7.52
C GLN A 268 7.72 -34.83 6.82
N PRO A 269 7.41 -33.69 7.46
CA PRO A 269 7.79 -32.38 6.94
C PRO A 269 9.32 -32.27 6.87
N ASP A 270 9.83 -31.83 5.71
CA ASP A 270 11.25 -31.57 5.50
C ASP A 270 11.61 -30.23 6.15
N TYR A 271 11.83 -30.22 7.47
CA TYR A 271 12.26 -29.03 8.19
C TYR A 271 13.77 -28.84 8.04
N GLN A 272 14.19 -27.82 7.31
CA GLN A 272 15.50 -27.23 7.53
C GLN A 272 15.41 -26.36 8.79
N VAL A 273 15.83 -26.92 9.92
CA VAL A 273 15.96 -26.18 11.18
C VAL A 273 17.11 -25.17 10.99
N ILE A 274 16.78 -23.89 10.91
CA ILE A 274 17.76 -22.82 11.13
C ILE A 274 17.95 -22.76 12.65
N GLU A 275 18.99 -23.45 13.14
CA GLU A 275 19.44 -23.28 14.51
C GLU A 275 19.95 -21.85 14.68
N PHE A 276 19.19 -21.04 15.41
CA PHE A 276 19.67 -19.76 15.90
C PHE A 276 20.64 -20.03 17.05
N GLU A 277 21.94 -20.06 16.76
CA GLU A 277 22.96 -19.93 17.80
C GLU A 277 22.83 -18.52 18.42
N ASN A 278 22.30 -18.48 19.64
CA ASN A 278 22.41 -17.32 20.52
C ASN A 278 23.89 -17.15 20.91
N GLU A 279 24.64 -16.35 20.16
CA GLU A 279 25.90 -15.79 20.65
C GLU A 279 25.60 -14.71 21.71
N SER A 280 25.36 -15.17 22.93
CA SER A 280 25.41 -14.31 24.10
C SER A 280 26.86 -13.96 24.43
N GLU A 281 27.15 -12.67 24.40
CA GLU A 281 28.35 -11.98 24.88
C GLU A 281 28.95 -12.59 26.17
N ASN A 282 30.22 -13.02 26.11
CA ASN A 282 31.22 -12.71 27.13
C ASN A 282 32.63 -13.17 26.71
N GLU A 283 33.51 -12.23 26.36
CA GLU A 283 34.83 -12.12 27.01
C GLU A 283 35.58 -10.87 26.51
N LYS A 284 35.66 -9.87 27.38
CA LYS A 284 36.75 -8.88 27.37
C LYS A 284 37.90 -9.45 28.19
N VAL A 285 39.07 -9.68 27.59
CA VAL A 285 40.36 -9.34 28.21
C VAL A 285 41.36 -8.92 27.13
N SER A 286 42.01 -7.80 27.44
CA SER A 286 43.14 -7.15 26.77
C SER A 286 44.35 -8.05 26.55
N ASP A 287 45.09 -7.81 25.47
CA ASP A 287 46.44 -7.27 25.61
C ASP A 287 46.97 -6.64 24.33
N SER A 288 47.82 -5.64 24.54
CA SER A 288 48.38 -4.77 23.53
C SER A 288 49.82 -5.19 23.20
N ILE A 289 50.28 -4.63 22.08
CA ILE A 289 51.66 -4.30 21.67
C ILE A 289 52.44 -5.30 20.77
N ILE A 290 52.93 -4.68 19.67
CA ILE A 290 54.14 -4.90 18.84
C ILE A 290 53.93 -5.74 17.57
N GLU A 291 53.73 -5.15 16.38
CA GLU A 291 54.63 -4.37 15.47
C GLU A 291 55.17 -5.25 14.32
N THR A 292 55.05 -4.72 13.10
CA THR A 292 55.72 -5.09 11.84
C THR A 292 55.45 -6.46 11.21
N HIS A 293 54.72 -6.43 10.08
CA HIS A 293 55.28 -6.96 8.82
C HIS A 293 54.63 -6.27 7.61
N GLU A 294 55.42 -5.46 6.91
CA GLU A 294 55.21 -5.15 5.50
C GLU A 294 55.31 -6.44 4.68
N SER A 295 54.35 -6.62 3.77
CA SER A 295 54.53 -7.41 2.55
C SER A 295 53.43 -7.04 1.57
N GLU A 296 53.83 -6.34 0.53
CA GLU A 296 53.13 -6.12 -0.74
C GLU A 296 52.41 -7.38 -1.23
N ILE A 297 51.11 -7.28 -1.54
CA ILE A 297 50.46 -8.12 -2.55
C ILE A 297 49.46 -7.27 -3.34
N ASP A 298 49.96 -6.84 -4.50
CA ASP A 298 49.37 -6.82 -5.84
C ASP A 298 47.85 -6.66 -6.02
N ALA A 299 47.52 -5.68 -6.84
CA ALA A 299 46.18 -5.39 -7.32
C ALA A 299 45.78 -6.39 -8.41
N THR A 300 44.62 -7.01 -8.25
CA THR A 300 43.89 -7.58 -9.40
C THR A 300 42.40 -7.44 -9.14
N VAL A 301 41.87 -6.25 -9.44
CA VAL A 301 40.43 -6.05 -9.63
C VAL A 301 40.14 -6.53 -11.04
N GLN A 302 39.52 -7.69 -11.16
CA GLN A 302 38.85 -8.11 -12.38
C GLN A 302 37.43 -7.58 -12.33
N ASP A 303 37.18 -6.56 -13.14
CA ASP A 303 35.85 -6.18 -13.58
C ASP A 303 35.22 -7.38 -14.28
N HIS A 304 34.07 -7.83 -13.76
CA HIS A 304 33.12 -8.62 -14.53
C HIS A 304 31.80 -7.86 -14.53
N ASP A 305 31.67 -7.02 -15.56
CA ASP A 305 30.38 -6.63 -16.13
C ASP A 305 29.69 -7.90 -16.67
N GLU A 306 28.52 -8.21 -16.13
CA GLU A 306 27.45 -8.84 -16.90
C GLU A 306 26.27 -7.86 -16.86
N GLU A 307 26.19 -7.06 -17.93
CA GLU A 307 25.05 -6.24 -18.31
C GLU A 307 23.80 -7.13 -18.41
N ILE A 308 22.77 -6.84 -17.61
CA ILE A 308 21.42 -7.33 -17.87
C ILE A 308 20.74 -6.29 -18.77
N GLU A 309 20.52 -6.71 -20.01
CA GLU A 309 19.84 -6.03 -21.10
C GLU A 309 18.39 -5.70 -20.71
N TYR A 310 18.08 -4.40 -20.56
CA TYR A 310 16.72 -3.89 -20.42
C TYR A 310 16.15 -3.62 -21.81
N ASP A 311 15.09 -4.36 -22.19
CA ASP A 311 14.28 -4.10 -23.38
C ASP A 311 13.44 -2.82 -23.17
N GLU A 312 14.01 -1.66 -23.51
CA GLU A 312 13.27 -0.41 -23.69
C GLU A 312 12.58 -0.42 -25.06
N ALA A 313 11.29 -0.75 -25.07
CA ALA A 313 10.42 -0.49 -26.21
C ALA A 313 10.25 1.04 -26.39
N THR A 314 11.09 1.61 -27.26
CA THR A 314 10.94 2.97 -27.79
C THR A 314 9.96 2.95 -28.95
N GLU A 315 8.71 3.36 -28.70
CA GLU A 315 7.79 3.76 -29.77
C GLU A 315 8.20 5.15 -30.28
N ASN A 316 8.78 5.17 -31.47
CA ASN A 316 8.97 6.35 -32.30
C ASN A 316 7.60 6.83 -32.83
N GLU A 317 7.08 7.94 -32.32
CA GLU A 317 6.12 8.76 -33.06
C GLU A 317 6.83 9.96 -33.68
N GLU A 318 6.90 9.93 -35.01
CA GLU A 318 7.39 11.01 -35.87
C GLU A 318 6.48 12.25 -35.76
N LEU A 319 7.07 13.38 -35.35
CA LEU A 319 6.49 14.71 -35.51
C LEU A 319 6.42 15.10 -36.99
N PRO A 320 5.29 15.63 -37.50
CA PRO A 320 5.30 16.36 -38.76
C PRO A 320 5.54 17.85 -38.53
N ASP A 321 6.62 18.32 -39.15
CA ASP A 321 6.96 19.71 -39.42
C ASP A 321 5.89 20.40 -40.28
N SER A 322 5.38 21.58 -39.88
CA SER A 322 5.01 22.66 -40.82
C SER A 322 4.65 23.99 -40.15
N ASN A 323 5.56 24.94 -40.34
CA ASN A 323 5.34 26.29 -40.90
C ASN A 323 4.27 27.22 -40.31
N SER A 324 4.79 28.23 -39.59
CA SER A 324 4.72 29.67 -39.92
C SER A 324 3.44 30.22 -40.59
N ALA A 325 2.66 30.96 -39.81
CA ALA A 325 1.91 32.12 -40.28
C ALA A 325 1.75 33.15 -39.15
N GLU A 326 2.47 34.27 -39.28
CA GLU A 326 2.20 35.52 -38.57
C GLU A 326 0.78 36.01 -38.92
N ILE A 327 -0.07 36.20 -37.92
CA ILE A 327 -1.24 37.07 -38.04
C ILE A 327 -1.21 38.06 -36.90
N THR A 328 -0.68 39.24 -37.23
CA THR A 328 -0.84 40.49 -36.51
C THR A 328 -2.31 40.91 -36.64
N ASN A 329 -3.05 40.99 -35.52
CA ASN A 329 -4.34 41.67 -35.51
C ASN A 329 -4.33 42.76 -34.44
N GLN A 330 -4.34 43.99 -34.95
CA GLN A 330 -4.42 45.25 -34.26
C GLN A 330 -5.82 45.41 -33.65
N ILE A 331 -5.88 45.78 -32.38
CA ILE A 331 -7.08 46.26 -31.70
C ILE A 331 -7.26 47.75 -32.06
N PRO A 332 -8.37 48.17 -32.69
CA PRO A 332 -8.70 49.59 -32.78
C PRO A 332 -9.37 50.04 -31.48
N ILE A 333 -8.73 50.99 -30.83
CA ILE A 333 -9.31 51.83 -29.78
C ILE A 333 -10.27 52.79 -30.47
N ASP A 334 -11.55 52.77 -30.10
CA ASP A 334 -12.48 53.85 -30.41
C ASP A 334 -12.93 54.53 -29.11
N GLN A 335 -12.65 55.83 -29.04
CA GLN A 335 -13.09 56.75 -28.01
C GLN A 335 -14.15 57.65 -28.62
N SER A 336 -15.37 57.59 -28.09
CA SER A 336 -16.24 58.77 -27.95
C SER A 336 -17.19 58.49 -26.76
N ASP A 337 -16.96 59.10 -25.59
CA ASP A 337 -17.34 60.45 -25.18
C ASP A 337 -18.87 60.67 -25.16
N VAL A 338 -19.40 60.93 -23.94
CA VAL A 338 -20.28 62.07 -23.58
C VAL A 338 -21.44 61.71 -22.62
N ASN A 339 -21.35 62.31 -21.43
CA ASN A 339 -22.36 62.72 -20.41
C ASN A 339 -23.01 61.62 -19.54
N ALA A 340 -22.84 61.59 -18.22
CA ALA A 340 -22.90 62.62 -17.16
C ALA A 340 -24.33 63.13 -16.85
N ASP A 341 -24.65 62.96 -15.57
CA ASP A 341 -25.58 63.70 -14.71
C ASP A 341 -26.89 63.04 -14.23
N ASP A 342 -27.06 63.23 -12.91
CA ASP A 342 -28.19 63.06 -12.00
C ASP A 342 -28.43 61.65 -11.41
N ALA A 343 -27.89 61.33 -10.23
CA ALA A 343 -28.26 61.79 -8.89
C ALA A 343 -29.69 61.39 -8.48
N ASP A 344 -29.82 60.46 -7.52
CA ASP A 344 -30.44 60.81 -6.24
C ASP A 344 -30.26 59.73 -5.17
N GLU A 345 -30.20 60.25 -3.95
CA GLU A 345 -29.95 59.61 -2.67
C GLU A 345 -31.12 58.73 -2.21
N ALA A 346 -30.81 57.68 -1.44
CA ALA A 346 -31.64 57.29 -0.30
C ALA A 346 -30.81 56.47 0.70
N GLU A 347 -30.45 57.13 1.79
CA GLU A 347 -30.13 56.51 3.08
C GLU A 347 -31.27 55.57 3.52
N SER A 348 -30.93 54.43 4.12
CA SER A 348 -31.63 54.02 5.34
C SER A 348 -30.73 53.16 6.22
N VAL A 349 -30.32 53.80 7.31
CA VAL A 349 -29.85 53.26 8.58
C VAL A 349 -30.82 52.20 9.11
N TYR A 350 -30.30 51.05 9.59
CA TYR A 350 -30.79 50.43 10.83
C TYR A 350 -29.69 49.53 11.43
N ASP A 351 -29.09 50.04 12.51
CA ASP A 351 -28.37 49.28 13.54
C ASP A 351 -29.35 48.44 14.37
N GLY A 352 -28.87 47.32 14.91
CA GLY A 352 -29.62 46.53 15.88
C GLY A 352 -28.92 45.26 16.31
N ASP A 353 -27.84 45.42 17.08
CA ASP A 353 -27.26 44.39 17.95
C ASP A 353 -28.31 43.67 18.80
N ASN A 354 -28.21 42.35 18.95
CA ASN A 354 -27.65 41.70 20.15
C ASN A 354 -28.10 40.25 20.33
N ASP A 355 -27.16 39.54 20.95
CA ASP A 355 -27.28 38.43 21.89
C ASP A 355 -27.57 37.00 21.41
N ASP A 356 -26.46 36.26 21.38
CA ASP A 356 -26.05 35.30 22.41
C ASP A 356 -26.90 34.04 22.67
N SER A 357 -26.14 32.97 22.99
CA SER A 357 -26.56 31.67 23.54
C SER A 357 -27.21 30.63 22.61
N ASN A 358 -26.38 29.75 22.02
CA ASN A 358 -26.55 28.29 22.15
C ASN A 358 -25.32 27.54 21.62
N LEU A 359 -24.27 27.48 22.45
CA LEU A 359 -23.23 26.47 22.41
C LEU A 359 -23.45 25.58 23.63
N GLU A 360 -24.07 24.41 23.43
CA GLU A 360 -24.02 23.33 24.40
C GLU A 360 -23.93 21.98 23.66
N ASN A 361 -22.91 21.23 24.09
CA ASN A 361 -22.73 19.78 23.98
C ASN A 361 -22.30 19.20 22.63
N ILE A 362 -21.03 18.79 22.54
CA ILE A 362 -20.59 17.37 22.55
C ILE A 362 -19.04 17.39 22.61
N GLU A 363 -18.50 17.41 23.82
CA GLU A 363 -17.18 16.88 24.18
C GLU A 363 -17.45 16.01 25.41
N ASP A 364 -17.31 14.69 25.27
CA ASP A 364 -16.98 13.72 26.32
C ASP A 364 -17.28 12.30 25.83
N MET A 365 -16.33 11.71 25.12
CA MET A 365 -16.14 10.25 25.13
C MET A 365 -14.76 9.99 24.58
N PHE A 366 -13.74 9.95 25.46
CA PHE A 366 -12.58 9.08 25.44
C PHE A 366 -11.58 9.60 26.51
N ASP A 367 -11.75 9.21 27.77
CA ASP A 367 -10.63 8.64 28.52
C ASP A 367 -11.05 7.90 29.80
N VAL A 368 -10.74 6.60 29.77
CA VAL A 368 -10.16 5.75 30.82
C VAL A 368 -10.35 6.17 32.29
N ASN A 369 -10.93 5.26 33.09
CA ASN A 369 -10.22 4.81 34.29
C ASN A 369 -10.59 3.42 34.79
N HIS A 370 -9.52 2.67 35.06
CA HIS A 370 -9.43 1.51 35.94
C HIS A 370 -10.06 1.78 37.31
N THR A 371 -10.73 0.76 37.88
CA THR A 371 -10.46 0.30 39.25
C THR A 371 -10.81 -1.17 39.41
N ASN A 372 -9.86 -1.89 40.01
CA ASN A 372 -9.96 -3.24 40.58
C ASN A 372 -11.04 -3.34 41.66
N GLU A 373 -11.67 -4.51 41.78
CA GLU A 373 -12.05 -5.19 43.06
C GLU A 373 -12.46 -6.63 42.70
N LEU A 374 -11.63 -7.64 43.01
CA LEU A 374 -11.76 -8.49 44.20
C LEU A 374 -13.16 -9.11 44.39
N LEU A 375 -13.31 -10.41 44.12
CA LEU A 375 -13.61 -11.46 45.13
C LEU A 375 -14.01 -12.80 44.50
N ASP A 376 -13.53 -13.86 45.17
CA ASP A 376 -13.94 -15.27 45.20
C ASP A 376 -13.61 -16.23 44.04
#